data_AF-A0A7X6A622-F1
#
_entry.id   AF-A0A7X6A622-F1
#
_cell.length_a   1.000
_cell.length_b   1.000
_cell.length_c   1.000
_cell.angle_alpha   90.00
_cell.angle_beta   90.00
_cell.angle_gamma   90.00
#
_symmetry.space_group_name_H-M   'P 1'
#
loop_
_entity.id
_entity.type
_entity.pdbx_description
1 polymer ?
#
loop_
_entity_poly.entity_id
_entity_poly.type
_entity_poly.pdbx_seq_one_letter_code
_entity_poly.pdbx_strand_id
1 'polypeptide(L)'
;MTSERNSRRWRNRALVRERDTRRARRLWVGLALSIAALAPAGVYLYQQSSCVQLSYELESIKDQREQLAEIERRLAVRHADAAAMRNIERWAARKRFERPESTEVFVLRPGGAAGDTVAARVPGGTAEHASARSRRSE
;
A
#
# COMPACT_ATOMS: atom_id res chain seq x y z
N MET A 1 22.42 84.58 54.29
CA MET A 1 23.05 83.24 54.38
C MET A 1 22.50 82.62 55.66
N THR A 2 21.59 81.66 55.62
CA THR A 2 21.89 80.24 55.41
C THR A 2 20.62 79.48 54.96
N SER A 3 20.88 78.38 54.26
CA SER A 3 19.94 77.61 53.45
C SER A 3 18.78 76.96 54.23
N GLU A 4 17.53 77.25 53.84
CA GLU A 4 16.40 76.35 54.04
C GLU A 4 16.60 75.09 53.17
N ARG A 5 17.32 74.11 53.73
CA ARG A 5 17.53 72.82 53.08
C ARG A 5 16.31 71.92 53.30
N ASN A 6 15.40 72.00 52.34
CA ASN A 6 14.66 70.91 51.72
C ASN A 6 14.47 69.63 52.59
N SER A 7 13.42 69.61 53.41
CA SER A 7 13.01 68.42 54.18
C SER A 7 11.64 67.89 53.74
N ARG A 8 11.34 67.92 52.44
CA ARG A 8 10.19 67.17 51.90
C ARG A 8 10.55 65.69 51.71
N ARG A 9 10.61 64.95 52.82
CA ARG A 9 10.66 63.49 52.80
C ARG A 9 9.32 62.96 52.30
N TRP A 10 9.21 62.71 50.99
CA TRP A 10 8.12 61.92 50.42
C TRP A 10 8.23 60.50 50.97
N ARG A 11 7.35 60.14 51.91
CA ARG A 11 7.22 58.75 52.36
C ARG A 11 6.56 57.98 51.22
N ASN A 12 7.34 57.20 50.47
CA ASN A 12 6.81 56.17 49.60
C ASN A 12 6.06 55.15 50.46
N ARG A 13 4.73 55.29 50.51
CA ARG A 13 3.86 54.28 51.11
C ARG A 13 4.01 53.02 50.26
N ALA A 14 4.51 51.93 50.84
CA ALA A 14 4.64 50.67 50.14
C ALA A 14 3.27 50.29 49.58
N LEU A 15 3.15 50.19 48.25
CA LEU A 15 1.97 49.58 47.61
C LEU A 15 1.98 48.09 47.99
N VAL A 16 1.33 47.77 49.10
CA VAL A 16 1.02 46.38 49.43
C VAL A 16 -0.10 45.98 48.48
N ARG A 17 0.18 45.00 47.61
CA ARG A 17 -0.80 44.45 46.69
C ARG A 17 -1.88 43.74 47.49
N GLU A 18 -2.97 44.44 47.74
CA GLU A 18 -4.14 43.89 48.39
C GLU A 18 -4.73 42.83 47.47
N ARG A 19 -4.65 41.57 47.91
CA ARG A 19 -4.99 40.40 47.10
C ARG A 19 -6.51 40.25 47.10
N ASP A 20 -7.18 41.01 46.25
CA ASP A 20 -8.63 40.98 46.11
C ASP A 20 -9.09 39.67 45.45
N THR A 21 -9.38 38.68 46.29
CA THR A 21 -9.80 37.32 45.89
C THR A 21 -11.12 37.35 45.10
N ARG A 22 -11.98 38.35 45.31
CA ARG A 22 -13.24 38.50 44.59
C ARG A 22 -13.00 38.89 43.13
N ARG A 23 -12.07 39.81 42.86
CA ARG A 23 -11.68 40.17 41.48
C ARG A 23 -10.99 39.02 40.78
N ALA A 24 -10.09 38.32 41.47
CA ALA A 24 -9.45 37.12 40.94
C ALA A 24 -10.49 36.06 40.53
N ARG A 25 -11.49 35.81 41.39
CA ARG A 25 -12.57 34.86 41.08
C ARG A 25 -13.38 35.28 39.85
N ARG A 26 -13.70 36.57 39.68
CA ARG A 26 -14.41 37.05 38.48
C ARG A 26 -13.59 36.86 37.21
N LEU A 27 -12.28 37.10 37.26
CA LEU A 27 -11.38 36.85 36.14
C LEU A 27 -11.30 35.36 35.80
N TRP A 28 -11.23 34.48 36.80
CA TRP A 28 -11.25 33.03 36.59
C TRP A 28 -12.56 32.54 35.98
N VAL A 29 -13.70 33.05 36.45
CA VAL A 29 -15.01 32.72 35.87
C VAL A 29 -15.12 33.22 34.43
N GLY A 30 -14.66 34.44 34.15
CA GLY A 30 -14.62 34.97 32.78
C GLY A 30 -13.72 34.14 31.85
N LEU A 31 -12.53 33.76 32.32
CA LEU A 31 -11.61 32.88 31.59
C LEU A 31 -12.24 31.52 31.31
N ALA A 32 -12.86 30.91 32.32
CA ALA A 32 -13.52 29.61 32.18
C ALA A 32 -14.67 29.67 31.17
N LEU A 33 -15.46 30.74 31.19
CA LEU A 33 -16.56 30.95 30.23
C LEU A 33 -16.03 31.12 28.80
N SER A 34 -14.96 31.90 28.63
CA SER A 34 -14.31 32.09 27.32
C SER A 34 -13.76 30.78 26.77
N ILE A 35 -13.10 29.97 27.60
CA ILE A 35 -12.58 28.66 27.20
C ILE A 35 -13.74 27.72 26.85
N ALA A 36 -14.80 27.70 27.65
CA ALA A 36 -15.97 26.87 27.38
C ALA A 36 -16.66 27.23 26.06
N ALA A 37 -16.67 28.52 25.69
CA ALA A 37 -17.20 28.99 24.42
C ALA A 37 -16.28 28.65 23.22
N LEU A 38 -14.95 28.69 23.41
CA LEU A 38 -13.99 28.41 22.34
C LEU A 38 -13.71 26.91 22.14
N ALA A 39 -13.85 26.09 23.18
CA ALA A 39 -13.50 24.68 23.16
C ALA A 39 -14.20 23.87 22.04
N PRO A 40 -15.52 24.04 21.78
CA PRO A 40 -16.19 23.32 20.69
C PRO A 40 -15.60 23.62 19.32
N ALA A 41 -15.22 24.89 19.06
CA ALA A 41 -14.60 25.29 17.81
C ALA A 41 -13.21 24.64 17.64
N GLY A 42 -12.42 24.57 18.71
CA GLY A 42 -11.14 23.87 18.71
C GLY A 42 -11.29 22.36 18.43
N VAL A 43 -12.27 21.71 19.04
CA VAL A 43 -12.57 20.28 18.82
C VAL A 43 -13.00 20.03 17.38
N TYR A 44 -13.85 20.89 16.82
CA TYR A 44 -14.31 20.77 15.43
C TYR A 44 -13.15 20.87 14.43
N LEU A 45 -12.26 21.85 14.60
CA LEU A 45 -11.07 22.01 13.78
C LEU A 45 -10.13 20.80 13.90
N TYR A 46 -9.97 20.26 15.11
CA TYR A 46 -9.19 19.05 15.34
C TYR A 46 -9.76 17.86 14.57
N GLN A 47 -11.07 17.59 14.67
CA GLN A 47 -11.74 16.52 13.92
C GLN A 47 -11.57 16.67 12.41
N GLN A 48 -11.69 17.89 11.89
CA GLN A 48 -11.50 18.17 10.47
C GLN A 48 -10.06 17.85 10.04
N SER A 49 -9.07 18.23 10.84
CA SER A 49 -7.66 17.93 10.55
C SER A 49 -7.36 16.42 10.57
N SER A 50 -7.94 15.67 11.50
CA SER A 50 -7.79 14.21 11.57
C SER A 50 -8.46 13.51 10.38
N CYS A 51 -9.61 14.01 9.92
CA CYS A 51 -10.29 13.48 8.73
C CYS A 51 -9.45 13.68 7.46
N VAL A 52 -8.75 14.80 7.34
CA VAL A 52 -7.84 15.08 6.23
C VAL A 52 -6.65 14.12 6.24
N GLN A 53 -6.01 13.91 7.39
CA GLN A 53 -4.89 12.97 7.52
C GLN A 53 -5.30 11.54 7.16
N LEU A 54 -6.44 11.07 7.68
CA LEU A 54 -6.98 9.75 7.35
C LEU A 54 -7.30 9.60 5.87
N SER A 55 -7.80 10.67 5.23
CA SER A 55 -8.10 10.66 3.79
C SER A 55 -6.82 10.53 2.95
N TYR A 56 -5.73 11.19 3.34
CA TYR A 56 -4.44 11.04 2.67
C TYR A 56 -3.85 9.65 2.85
N GLU A 57 -3.95 9.06 4.04
CA GLU A 57 -3.50 7.69 4.28
C GLU A 57 -4.30 6.69 3.43
N LEU A 58 -5.62 6.83 3.38
CA LEU A 58 -6.50 6.03 2.53
C LEU A 58 -6.12 6.15 1.04
N GLU A 59 -5.86 7.35 0.57
CA GLU A 59 -5.48 7.57 -0.83
C GLU A 59 -4.11 6.95 -1.14
N SER A 60 -3.14 7.09 -0.23
CA SER A 60 -1.82 6.47 -0.39
C SER A 60 -1.91 4.93 -0.47
N ILE A 61 -2.81 4.31 0.31
CA ILE A 61 -3.02 2.86 0.30
C ILE A 61 -3.71 2.42 -1.00
N LYS A 62 -4.63 3.22 -1.54
CA LYS A 62 -5.26 2.93 -2.84
C LYS A 62 -4.25 2.99 -3.97
N ASP A 63 -3.44 4.04 -4.02
CA ASP A 63 -2.37 4.20 -5.02
C ASP A 63 -1.41 3.01 -5.00
N GLN A 64 -1.00 2.57 -3.81
CA GLN A 64 -0.16 1.38 -3.66
C GLN A 64 -0.84 0.13 -4.22
N ARG A 65 -2.12 -0.10 -3.93
CA ARG A 65 -2.86 -1.25 -4.46
C ARG A 65 -2.96 -1.23 -5.98
N GLU A 66 -3.23 -0.07 -6.56
CA GLU A 66 -3.33 0.07 -8.00
C GLU A 66 -1.98 -0.14 -8.69
N GLN A 67 -0.89 0.37 -8.10
CA GLN A 67 0.47 0.08 -8.56
C GLN A 67 0.80 -1.41 -8.51
N LEU A 68 0.47 -2.10 -7.42
CA LEU A 68 0.70 -3.54 -7.32
C LEU A 68 -0.12 -4.32 -8.35
N ALA A 69 -1.39 -3.96 -8.56
CA ALA A 69 -2.24 -4.60 -9.56
C ALA A 69 -1.70 -4.42 -10.99
N GLU A 70 -1.20 -3.24 -11.31
CA GLU A 70 -0.56 -2.96 -12.59
C GLU A 70 0.75 -3.75 -12.76
N ILE A 71 1.55 -3.88 -11.70
CA ILE A 71 2.76 -4.72 -11.71
C ILE A 71 2.40 -6.19 -11.93
N GLU A 72 1.40 -6.70 -11.21
CA GLU A 72 0.91 -8.08 -11.36
C GLU A 72 0.45 -8.34 -12.79
N ARG A 73 -0.32 -7.41 -13.36
CA ARG A 73 -0.77 -7.51 -14.75
C ARG A 73 0.41 -7.53 -15.73
N ARG A 74 1.42 -6.69 -15.53
CA ARG A 74 2.65 -6.68 -16.34
C ARG A 74 3.44 -7.97 -16.19
N LEU A 75 3.55 -8.50 -14.99
CA LEU A 75 4.23 -9.78 -14.74
C LEU A 75 3.48 -10.94 -15.39
N ALA A 76 2.14 -10.96 -15.31
CA ALA A 76 1.32 -11.96 -15.99
C ALA A 76 1.53 -11.94 -17.51
N VAL A 77 1.57 -10.75 -18.12
CA VAL A 77 1.88 -10.60 -19.56
C VAL A 77 3.30 -11.09 -19.85
N ARG A 78 4.30 -10.69 -19.07
CA ARG A 78 5.70 -11.14 -19.27
C ARG A 78 5.85 -12.64 -19.09
N HIS A 79 5.13 -13.24 -18.14
CA HIS A 79 5.13 -14.68 -17.93
C HIS A 79 4.46 -15.41 -19.10
N ALA A 80 3.32 -14.91 -19.58
CA ALA A 80 2.66 -15.47 -20.76
C ALA A 80 3.56 -15.36 -22.00
N ASP A 81 4.25 -14.23 -22.18
CA ASP A 81 5.24 -14.05 -23.24
C ASP A 81 6.41 -15.02 -23.08
N ALA A 82 7.01 -15.14 -21.89
CA ALA A 82 8.12 -16.05 -21.64
C ALA A 82 7.72 -17.53 -21.82
N ALA A 83 6.52 -17.89 -21.39
CA ALA A 83 5.95 -19.23 -21.54
C ALA A 83 5.45 -19.52 -22.96
N ALA A 84 5.32 -18.50 -23.83
CA ALA A 84 4.92 -18.71 -25.20
C ALA A 84 5.93 -19.64 -25.90
N MET A 85 5.44 -20.75 -26.45
CA MET A 85 6.27 -21.79 -27.07
C MET A 85 7.29 -21.24 -28.08
N ARG A 86 6.88 -20.22 -28.86
CA ARG A 86 7.74 -19.54 -29.84
C ARG A 86 8.96 -18.85 -29.22
N ASN A 87 8.88 -18.41 -27.95
CA ASN A 87 10.02 -17.83 -27.23
C ASN A 87 10.94 -18.91 -26.69
N ILE A 88 10.37 -20.01 -26.21
CA ILE A 88 11.11 -21.19 -25.74
C ILE A 88 11.91 -21.80 -26.91
N GLU A 89 11.29 -22.00 -28.07
CA GLU A 89 11.95 -22.52 -29.27
C GLU A 89 13.08 -21.58 -29.75
N ARG A 90 12.83 -20.25 -29.76
CA ARG A 90 13.87 -19.26 -30.10
C ARG A 90 15.04 -19.26 -29.13
N TRP A 91 14.78 -19.44 -27.83
CA TRP A 91 15.83 -19.56 -26.82
C TRP A 91 16.62 -20.87 -26.98
N ALA A 92 15.93 -21.99 -27.21
CA ALA A 92 16.53 -23.30 -27.43
C ALA A 92 17.43 -23.32 -28.68
N ALA A 93 16.98 -22.72 -29.78
CA ALA A 93 17.75 -22.57 -31.00
C ALA A 93 19.05 -21.76 -30.80
N ARG A 94 19.02 -20.66 -30.04
CA ARG A 94 20.23 -19.89 -29.69
C ARG A 94 21.22 -20.69 -28.85
N LYS A 95 20.71 -21.58 -28.00
CA LYS A 95 21.51 -22.46 -27.14
C LYS A 95 21.97 -23.74 -27.84
N ARG A 96 21.69 -23.90 -29.15
CA ARG A 96 22.02 -25.08 -29.97
C ARG A 96 21.42 -26.39 -29.42
N PHE A 97 20.26 -26.31 -28.78
CA PHE A 97 19.51 -27.53 -28.46
C PHE A 97 18.86 -28.08 -29.73
N GLU A 98 19.03 -29.38 -29.98
CA GLU A 98 18.34 -30.08 -31.06
C GLU A 98 16.86 -30.24 -30.76
N ARG A 99 16.03 -30.14 -31.81
CA ARG A 99 14.59 -30.36 -31.68
C ARG A 99 14.39 -31.86 -31.41
N PRO A 100 13.75 -32.26 -30.30
CA PRO A 100 13.52 -33.68 -30.04
C PRO A 100 12.64 -34.27 -31.16
N GLU A 101 13.03 -35.43 -31.68
CA GLU A 101 12.14 -36.22 -32.53
C GLU A 101 10.87 -36.57 -31.73
N SER A 102 9.72 -36.57 -32.40
CA SER A 102 8.37 -36.54 -31.82
C SER A 102 7.98 -37.77 -30.96
N THR A 103 8.93 -38.63 -30.63
CA THR A 103 8.68 -39.96 -30.05
C THR A 103 8.62 -39.93 -28.52
N GLU A 104 9.22 -38.94 -27.84
CA GLU A 104 9.16 -38.85 -26.37
C GLU A 104 9.18 -37.40 -25.87
N VAL A 105 8.10 -36.98 -25.22
CA VAL A 105 7.98 -35.67 -24.55
C VAL A 105 7.72 -35.92 -23.07
N PHE A 106 8.69 -35.56 -22.23
CA PHE A 106 8.54 -35.62 -20.77
C PHE A 106 7.96 -34.30 -20.26
N VAL A 107 6.75 -34.36 -19.69
CA VAL A 107 6.12 -33.19 -19.06
C VAL A 107 6.59 -33.12 -17.61
N LEU A 108 7.54 -32.25 -17.32
CA LEU A 108 7.97 -31.97 -15.96
C LEU A 108 6.99 -31.00 -15.30
N ARG A 109 6.33 -31.43 -14.22
CA ARG A 109 5.46 -30.57 -13.42
C ARG A 109 6.34 -29.68 -12.52
N PRO A 110 6.32 -28.35 -12.68
CA PRO A 110 7.13 -27.48 -11.85
C PRO A 110 6.59 -27.51 -10.41
N GLY A 111 7.39 -28.02 -9.47
CA GLY A 111 7.05 -28.13 -8.04
C GLY A 111 6.92 -29.56 -7.49
N GLY A 112 6.99 -30.58 -8.36
CA GLY A 112 7.14 -31.97 -7.92
C GLY A 112 8.58 -32.25 -7.52
N ALA A 113 8.79 -32.94 -6.39
CA ALA A 113 10.10 -33.44 -6.00
C ALA A 113 10.75 -34.23 -7.14
N ALA A 114 12.07 -34.13 -7.28
CA ALA A 114 12.85 -34.80 -8.32
C ALA A 114 12.50 -36.30 -8.38
N GLY A 115 11.71 -36.70 -9.38
CA GLY A 115 11.27 -38.09 -9.55
C GLY A 115 9.89 -38.27 -10.18
N ASP A 116 9.02 -37.26 -10.18
CA ASP A 116 7.66 -37.39 -10.71
C ASP A 116 7.58 -37.01 -12.20
N THR A 117 8.30 -37.74 -13.04
CA THR A 117 8.22 -37.65 -14.50
C THR A 117 7.09 -38.53 -15.01
N VAL A 118 5.96 -37.94 -15.37
CA VAL A 118 4.89 -38.64 -16.10
C VAL A 118 5.23 -38.59 -17.58
N ALA A 119 5.67 -39.72 -18.14
CA ALA A 119 5.85 -39.89 -19.58
C ALA A 119 4.47 -39.94 -20.25
N ALA A 120 4.04 -38.83 -20.85
CA ALA A 120 2.81 -38.79 -21.63
C ALA A 120 3.12 -39.22 -23.08
N ARG A 121 2.82 -40.48 -23.41
CA ARG A 121 2.89 -40.98 -24.78
C ARG A 121 1.78 -40.32 -25.61
N VAL A 122 2.15 -39.41 -26.50
CA VAL A 122 1.23 -38.85 -27.50
C VAL A 122 0.89 -39.96 -28.50
N PRO A 123 -0.39 -40.36 -28.67
CA PRO A 123 -0.75 -41.31 -29.72
C PRO A 123 -0.67 -40.57 -31.07
N GLY A 124 0.49 -40.67 -31.71
CA GLY A 124 0.69 -40.25 -33.10
C GLY A 124 -0.20 -41.08 -34.01
N GLY A 125 -1.13 -40.40 -34.69
CA GLY A 125 -1.97 -40.98 -35.72
C GLY A 125 -1.12 -41.44 -36.91
N THR A 126 -0.97 -42.75 -37.02
CA THR A 126 -0.81 -43.48 -38.29
C THR A 126 -1.68 -44.72 -38.19
N ALA A 127 -3.01 -44.52 -38.19
CA ALA A 127 -3.95 -45.59 -38.51
C ALA A 127 -3.99 -45.69 -40.04
N GLU A 128 -3.00 -46.41 -40.55
CA GLU A 128 -2.93 -46.94 -41.89
C GLU A 128 -4.27 -47.63 -42.22
N HIS A 129 -4.89 -47.16 -43.31
CA HIS A 129 -6.02 -47.82 -43.95
C HIS A 129 -5.60 -49.23 -44.37
N ALA A 130 -5.92 -50.24 -43.55
CA ALA A 130 -5.90 -51.62 -43.99
C ALA A 130 -7.04 -52.41 -43.34
N SER A 131 -7.91 -52.93 -44.21
CA SER A 131 -8.91 -53.98 -43.97
C SER A 131 -10.35 -53.54 -43.68
N ALA A 132 -11.02 -53.04 -44.72
CA ALA A 132 -12.45 -53.24 -44.90
C ALA A 132 -12.71 -53.85 -46.29
N ARG A 133 -12.30 -55.12 -46.47
CA ARG A 133 -12.73 -55.96 -47.59
C ARG A 133 -13.86 -56.86 -47.10
N SER A 134 -15.05 -56.27 -46.92
CA SER A 134 -16.31 -57.01 -46.84
C SER A 134 -16.95 -56.97 -48.22
N ARG A 135 -16.82 -58.07 -48.97
CA ARG A 135 -17.58 -58.37 -50.18
C ARG A 135 -18.12 -59.78 -50.03
N ARG A 136 -19.38 -59.92 -50.46
CA ARG A 136 -20.23 -61.12 -50.66
C ARG A 136 -20.95 -61.62 -49.42
N SER A 137 -22.28 -61.51 -49.34
CA SER A 137 -23.34 -62.05 -50.21
C SER A 137 -23.37 -63.57 -50.20
N GLU A 138 -24.27 -64.13 -49.38
CA GLU A 138 -25.36 -65.04 -49.75
C GLU A 138 -26.30 -65.21 -48.55
#